data_AF-A0A968XBW2-F1
#
_entry.id   AF-A0A968XBW2-F1
#
_cell.length_a   1.000
_cell.length_b   1.000
_cell.length_c   1.000
_cell.angle_alpha   90.00
_cell.angle_beta   90.00
_cell.angle_gamma   90.00
#
_symmetry.space_group_name_H-M   'P 1'
#
loop_
_entity.id
_entity.type
_entity.pdbx_description
1 polymer ?
#
loop_
_entity_poly.entity_id
_entity_poly.type
_entity_poly.pdbx_seq_one_letter_code
_entity_poly.pdbx_strand_id
1 'polypeptide(L)'
;MNAIQESTALQSYLTRRSRAKVCPALEQMDRSKSTLQSLLHRYPFLFKTLCLARGNTAPESIDQLQTTTRARFERQLSRHVIAQMQAQRSQPIANPTRLSQYGLQIALDRFTGNVWGRETHRDLGDRLLRQARQETFVSFKRNLYSYLMASIPNNASSQSFSHQLHQSLEQFLADQNAQQLNTFLLTATCRHLFKFLIVEGSHNLEHKRLLNLVHSLNPFTVAELCLRILLLCPRSQCHLDKRLALLFQHYAQQPQTEITWFIQLLEYMNLAYATQFGQVRLPHWQSHHQMGQMPIAA
;
A
#
# COMPACT_ATOMS: atom_id res chain seq x y z
N MET A 1 0.37 -6.40 35.48
CA MET A 1 0.29 -4.93 35.61
C MET A 1 1.39 -4.15 34.83
N ASN A 2 2.19 -4.79 33.94
CA ASN A 2 3.37 -4.12 33.35
C ASN A 2 3.22 -3.58 31.90
N ALA A 3 2.18 -3.94 31.13
CA ALA A 3 2.07 -3.51 29.73
C ALA A 3 1.55 -2.07 29.55
N ILE A 4 0.74 -1.57 30.50
CA ILE A 4 0.14 -0.23 30.45
C ILE A 4 1.16 0.83 30.90
N GLN A 5 2.05 0.49 31.84
CA GLN A 5 3.11 1.38 32.33
C GLN A 5 4.26 1.55 31.33
N GLU A 6 4.62 0.50 30.57
CA GLU A 6 5.59 0.63 29.47
C GLU A 6 5.05 1.49 28.32
N SER A 7 3.75 1.39 27.99
CA SER A 7 3.11 2.21 26.97
C SER A 7 3.07 3.69 27.34
N THR A 8 2.78 4.02 28.59
CA THR A 8 2.73 5.41 29.09
C THR A 8 4.12 6.00 29.29
N ALA A 9 5.11 5.23 29.76
CA ALA A 9 6.49 5.68 29.88
C ALA A 9 7.14 5.91 28.51
N LEU A 10 6.83 5.07 27.51
CA LEU A 10 7.32 5.25 26.14
C LEU A 10 6.60 6.39 25.40
N GLN A 11 5.29 6.59 25.64
CA GLN A 11 4.60 7.80 25.20
C GLN A 11 5.25 9.03 25.83
N SER A 12 5.49 9.03 27.13
CA SER A 12 6.17 10.12 27.85
C SER A 12 7.58 10.39 27.31
N TYR A 13 8.30 9.33 26.93
CA TYR A 13 9.64 9.40 26.33
C TYR A 13 9.60 9.95 24.90
N LEU A 14 8.63 9.52 24.10
CA LEU A 14 8.38 10.05 22.76
C LEU A 14 7.91 11.51 22.83
N THR A 15 7.09 11.90 23.81
CA THR A 15 6.65 13.29 24.04
C THR A 15 7.77 14.18 24.57
N ARG A 16 8.68 13.65 25.40
CA ARG A 16 9.87 14.39 25.87
C ARG A 16 10.94 14.53 24.80
N ARG A 17 11.15 13.50 23.97
CA ARG A 17 12.11 13.56 22.85
C ARG A 17 11.53 14.25 21.62
N SER A 18 10.21 14.31 21.47
CA SER A 18 9.55 15.05 20.38
C SER A 18 9.64 16.55 20.51
N ARG A 19 9.86 17.07 21.71
CA ARG A 19 10.15 18.50 21.93
C ARG A 19 11.50 18.94 21.36
N ALA A 20 12.40 18.01 21.03
CA ALA A 20 13.59 18.30 20.25
C ALA A 20 13.29 18.04 18.75
N LYS A 21 12.66 19.03 18.09
CA LYS A 21 12.51 19.11 16.62
C LYS A 21 11.75 17.95 15.95
N VAL A 22 10.58 17.54 16.47
CA VAL A 22 9.70 16.60 15.74
C VAL A 22 8.73 17.34 14.84
N CYS A 23 8.42 16.71 13.71
CA CYS A 23 7.55 17.20 12.66
C CYS A 23 6.23 17.79 13.22
N PRO A 24 5.90 19.06 12.94
CA PRO A 24 4.69 19.72 13.45
C PRO A 24 3.38 18.99 13.09
N ALA A 25 3.42 18.13 12.07
CA ALA A 25 2.30 17.26 11.69
C ALA A 25 1.91 16.25 12.78
N LEU A 26 2.86 15.88 13.64
CA LEU A 26 2.64 15.00 14.78
C LEU A 26 2.30 15.78 16.06
N GLU A 27 2.62 17.07 16.14
CA GLU A 27 2.38 17.87 17.35
C GLU A 27 0.93 18.37 17.47
N GLN A 28 0.19 18.49 16.36
CA GLN A 28 -1.23 18.87 16.36
C GLN A 28 -2.19 17.70 16.72
N MET A 29 -1.69 16.61 17.32
CA MET A 29 -2.45 15.37 17.60
C MET A 29 -3.56 15.49 18.66
N ASP A 30 -3.72 16.63 19.34
CA ASP A 30 -4.46 16.70 20.62
C ASP A 30 -5.88 17.32 20.56
N ARG A 31 -6.43 17.63 19.38
CA ARG A 31 -7.76 18.30 19.30
C ARG A 31 -8.92 17.46 18.75
N SER A 32 -8.67 16.29 18.13
CA SER A 32 -9.77 15.44 17.65
C SER A 32 -9.35 13.97 17.55
N LYS A 33 -9.60 13.20 18.63
CA LYS A 33 -9.30 11.75 18.68
C LYS A 33 -10.00 10.91 17.60
N SER A 34 -10.93 11.50 16.85
CA SER A 34 -11.77 10.84 15.84
C SER A 34 -11.48 11.24 14.38
N THR A 35 -10.49 12.08 14.07
CA THR A 35 -10.18 12.49 12.67
C THR A 35 -9.07 11.66 12.03
N LEU A 36 -8.94 11.71 10.69
CA LEU A 36 -7.86 11.04 9.96
C LEU A 36 -6.47 11.46 10.44
N GLN A 37 -6.27 12.75 10.69
CA GLN A 37 -4.96 13.31 11.05
C GLN A 37 -4.37 12.63 12.28
N SER A 38 -5.20 12.27 13.26
CA SER A 38 -4.76 11.53 14.45
C SER A 38 -4.12 10.16 14.14
N LEU A 39 -4.38 9.59 12.96
CA LEU A 39 -3.82 8.31 12.50
C LEU A 39 -2.48 8.44 11.78
N LEU A 40 -1.96 9.65 11.55
CA LEU A 40 -0.73 9.84 10.79
C LEU A 40 0.42 8.97 11.31
N HIS A 41 0.56 8.88 12.64
CA HIS A 41 1.60 8.10 13.31
C HIS A 41 1.61 6.60 12.93
N ARG A 42 0.52 6.06 12.37
CA ARG A 42 0.40 4.67 11.92
C ARG A 42 1.00 4.42 10.54
N TYR A 43 1.17 5.47 9.73
CA TYR A 43 1.51 5.37 8.31
C TYR A 43 2.90 5.97 8.03
N PRO A 44 3.99 5.26 8.40
CA PRO A 44 5.35 5.78 8.29
C PRO A 44 5.74 6.17 6.86
N PHE A 45 5.21 5.48 5.85
CA PHE A 45 5.46 5.79 4.43
C PHE A 45 4.99 7.20 4.00
N LEU A 46 4.13 7.85 4.77
CA LEU A 46 3.68 9.22 4.48
C LEU A 46 4.59 10.30 5.09
N PHE A 47 5.43 9.97 6.07
CA PHE A 47 6.18 10.95 6.87
C PHE A 47 7.07 11.82 6.01
N LYS A 48 7.88 11.20 5.15
CA LYS A 48 8.81 11.94 4.28
C LYS A 48 8.09 12.98 3.44
N THR A 49 7.00 12.60 2.77
CA THR A 49 6.24 13.54 1.93
C THR A 49 5.58 14.64 2.77
N LEU A 50 4.92 14.28 3.87
CA LEU A 50 4.11 15.23 4.65
C LEU A 50 4.96 16.19 5.49
N CYS A 51 6.09 15.72 6.02
CA CYS A 51 6.97 16.51 6.87
C CYS A 51 7.89 17.44 6.07
N LEU A 52 8.39 16.98 4.91
CA LEU A 52 9.19 17.85 4.03
C LEU A 52 8.34 19.00 3.46
N ALA A 53 7.05 18.76 3.18
CA ALA A 53 6.14 19.82 2.74
C ALA A 53 5.90 20.91 3.79
N ARG A 54 6.21 20.67 5.07
CA ARG A 54 5.99 21.59 6.19
C ARG A 54 7.28 22.25 6.72
N GLY A 55 8.41 22.09 6.03
CA GLY A 55 9.59 22.95 6.10
C GLY A 55 10.50 22.88 7.33
N ASN A 56 10.08 22.28 8.45
CA ASN A 56 10.75 22.52 9.75
C ASN A 56 11.42 21.30 10.40
N THR A 57 11.53 20.16 9.71
CA THR A 57 12.10 18.93 10.30
C THR A 57 13.33 18.47 9.52
N ALA A 58 14.41 18.15 10.22
CA ALA A 58 15.61 17.61 9.61
C ALA A 58 15.29 16.25 8.91
N PRO A 59 15.73 16.04 7.65
CA PRO A 59 15.50 14.79 6.93
C PRO A 59 15.92 13.53 7.70
N GLU A 60 17.07 13.58 8.36
CA GLU A 60 17.61 12.47 9.16
C GLU A 60 16.67 12.06 10.30
N SER A 61 16.07 13.04 10.98
CA SER A 61 15.11 12.78 12.06
C SER A 61 13.81 12.14 11.53
N ILE A 62 13.38 12.53 10.32
CA ILE A 62 12.22 11.91 9.67
C ILE A 62 12.53 10.46 9.29
N ASP A 63 13.70 10.19 8.70
CA ASP A 63 14.09 8.85 8.28
C ASP A 63 14.24 7.90 9.50
N GLN A 64 14.83 8.39 10.61
CA GLN A 64 14.91 7.64 11.87
C GLN A 64 13.51 7.32 12.44
N LEU A 65 12.61 8.30 12.45
CA LEU A 65 11.25 8.12 12.94
C LEU A 65 10.47 7.12 12.07
N GLN A 66 10.56 7.26 10.75
CA GLN A 66 9.93 6.35 9.78
C GLN A 66 10.42 4.91 10.00
N THR A 67 11.74 4.73 10.13
CA THR A 67 12.37 3.42 10.35
C THR A 67 11.92 2.79 11.67
N THR A 68 11.90 3.58 12.76
CA THR A 68 11.51 3.10 14.09
C THR A 68 10.03 2.70 14.14
N THR A 69 9.15 3.52 13.56
CA THR A 69 7.71 3.26 13.50
C THR A 69 7.41 2.01 12.66
N ARG A 70 8.08 1.87 11.51
CA ARG A 70 7.97 0.68 10.66
C ARG A 70 8.41 -0.58 11.40
N ALA A 71 9.59 -0.58 12.01
CA ALA A 71 10.12 -1.75 12.73
C ALA A 71 9.21 -2.16 13.90
N ARG A 72 8.58 -1.20 14.58
CA ARG A 72 7.59 -1.47 15.62
C ARG A 72 6.37 -2.19 15.04
N PHE A 73 5.81 -1.68 13.95
CA PHE A 73 4.66 -2.30 13.28
C PHE A 73 4.97 -3.72 12.83
N GLU A 74 6.12 -3.93 12.17
CA GLU A 74 6.57 -5.26 11.70
C GLU A 74 6.71 -6.26 12.87
N ARG A 75 7.27 -5.82 14.00
CA ARG A 75 7.38 -6.66 15.21
C ARG A 75 6.02 -7.02 15.80
N GLN A 76 5.10 -6.06 15.86
CA GLN A 76 3.74 -6.30 16.37
C GLN A 76 2.96 -7.25 15.46
N LEU A 77 3.09 -7.08 14.14
CA LEU A 77 2.47 -7.94 13.14
C LEU A 77 2.98 -9.39 13.25
N SER A 78 4.30 -9.58 13.32
CA SER A 78 4.90 -10.90 13.51
C SER A 78 4.39 -11.59 14.78
N ARG A 79 4.38 -10.89 15.91
CA ARG A 79 3.86 -11.44 17.18
C ARG A 79 2.39 -11.84 17.07
N HIS A 80 1.56 -10.99 16.46
CA HIS A 80 0.14 -11.26 16.29
C HIS A 80 -0.10 -12.50 15.44
N VAL A 81 0.58 -12.62 14.29
CA VAL A 81 0.47 -13.77 13.38
C VAL A 81 0.93 -15.06 14.06
N ILE A 82 2.06 -15.03 14.77
CA ILE A 82 2.56 -16.19 15.53
C ILE A 82 1.54 -16.64 16.59
N ALA A 83 0.97 -15.70 17.35
CA ALA A 83 -0.03 -16.02 18.36
C ALA A 83 -1.31 -16.62 17.75
N GLN A 84 -1.72 -16.18 16.56
CA GLN A 84 -2.85 -16.77 15.85
C GLN A 84 -2.58 -18.21 15.41
N MET A 85 -1.38 -18.49 14.91
CA MET A 85 -1.00 -19.85 14.48
C MET A 85 -0.84 -20.83 15.65
N GLN A 86 -0.37 -20.35 16.81
CA GLN A 86 -0.10 -21.22 17.96
C GLN A 86 -1.35 -21.57 18.78
N ALA A 87 -2.54 -21.08 18.41
CA ALA A 87 -3.80 -21.27 19.15
C ALA A 87 -3.66 -21.05 20.68
N GLN A 88 -2.72 -20.19 21.10
CA GLN A 88 -2.43 -19.97 22.51
C GLN A 88 -3.61 -19.23 23.16
N ARG A 89 -4.43 -20.01 23.88
CA ARG A 89 -5.63 -19.57 24.62
C ARG A 89 -5.35 -18.57 25.75
N SER A 90 -4.09 -18.23 26.02
CA SER A 90 -3.74 -17.55 27.27
C SER A 90 -3.88 -16.03 27.21
N GLN A 91 -3.57 -15.35 26.09
CA GLN A 91 -3.97 -13.95 25.86
C GLN A 91 -4.01 -13.60 24.35
N PRO A 92 -5.13 -13.09 23.81
CA PRO A 92 -5.19 -12.64 22.43
C PRO A 92 -4.30 -11.42 22.22
N ILE A 93 -3.25 -11.56 21.41
CA ILE A 93 -2.45 -10.41 20.97
C ILE A 93 -3.32 -9.59 20.02
N ALA A 94 -3.49 -8.30 20.31
CA ALA A 94 -4.32 -7.41 19.49
C ALA A 94 -3.80 -7.32 18.04
N ASN A 95 -4.72 -7.23 17.09
CA ASN A 95 -4.40 -6.94 15.69
C ASN A 95 -3.74 -5.55 15.61
N PRO A 96 -2.49 -5.42 15.11
CA PRO A 96 -1.83 -4.12 15.01
C PRO A 96 -2.38 -3.24 13.89
N THR A 97 -3.20 -3.79 13.00
CA THR A 97 -3.92 -3.07 11.94
C THR A 97 -5.31 -2.63 12.39
N ARG A 98 -5.97 -1.78 11.60
CA ARG A 98 -7.40 -1.45 11.75
C ARG A 98 -8.31 -2.28 10.83
N LEU A 99 -7.78 -3.35 10.25
CA LEU A 99 -8.53 -4.26 9.42
C LEU A 99 -9.34 -5.23 10.28
N SER A 100 -10.43 -5.75 9.73
CA SER A 100 -11.08 -6.93 10.31
C SER A 100 -10.13 -8.12 10.28
N GLN A 101 -10.38 -9.12 11.12
CA GLN A 101 -9.61 -10.35 11.13
C GLN A 101 -9.55 -11.00 9.73
N TYR A 102 -10.70 -11.05 9.06
CA TYR A 102 -10.81 -11.54 7.68
C TYR A 102 -10.00 -10.70 6.69
N GLY A 103 -10.09 -9.37 6.79
CA GLY A 103 -9.34 -8.47 5.93
C GLY A 103 -7.83 -8.62 6.08
N LEU A 104 -7.34 -8.78 7.32
CA LEU A 104 -5.93 -9.06 7.58
C LEU A 104 -5.52 -10.41 6.98
N GLN A 105 -6.33 -11.46 7.18
CA GLN A 105 -6.03 -12.81 6.70
C GLN A 105 -5.91 -12.85 5.17
N ILE A 106 -6.87 -12.28 4.44
CA ILE A 106 -6.81 -12.18 2.97
C ILE A 106 -5.54 -11.46 2.53
N ALA A 107 -5.20 -10.35 3.17
CA ALA A 107 -4.04 -9.59 2.74
C ALA A 107 -2.73 -10.32 3.03
N LEU A 108 -2.64 -11.07 4.14
CA LEU A 108 -1.50 -11.96 4.38
C LEU A 108 -1.43 -13.07 3.33
N ASP A 109 -2.55 -13.75 3.04
CA ASP A 109 -2.64 -14.79 2.01
C ASP A 109 -2.14 -14.28 0.65
N ARG A 110 -2.66 -13.13 0.21
CA ARG A 110 -2.38 -12.57 -1.12
C ARG A 110 -1.00 -11.93 -1.19
N PHE A 111 -0.58 -11.18 -0.17
CA PHE A 111 0.70 -10.48 -0.21
C PHE A 111 1.87 -11.39 0.10
N THR A 112 1.71 -12.46 0.87
CA THR A 112 2.84 -13.33 1.28
C THR A 112 2.79 -14.73 0.69
N GLY A 113 1.60 -15.18 0.27
CA GLY A 113 1.39 -16.51 -0.28
C GLY A 113 1.52 -16.59 -1.79
N ASN A 114 1.22 -17.77 -2.30
CA ASN A 114 1.18 -18.04 -3.73
C ASN A 114 -0.15 -17.52 -4.30
N VAL A 115 -0.05 -16.67 -5.31
CA VAL A 115 -1.19 -15.99 -5.93
C VAL A 115 -1.68 -16.77 -7.14
N TRP A 116 -0.75 -17.41 -7.85
CA TRP A 116 -1.03 -18.24 -9.02
C TRP A 116 -0.26 -19.56 -8.94
N GLY A 117 -0.92 -20.62 -8.51
CA GLY A 117 -0.29 -21.92 -8.30
C GLY A 117 0.81 -21.85 -7.22
N ARG A 118 2.08 -21.87 -7.66
CA ARG A 118 3.27 -21.78 -6.78
C ARG A 118 3.96 -20.42 -6.83
N GLU A 119 3.37 -19.46 -7.52
CA GLU A 119 4.03 -18.21 -7.86
C GLU A 119 3.47 -17.07 -7.02
N THR A 120 4.37 -16.29 -6.43
CA THR A 120 4.06 -15.08 -5.67
C THR A 120 3.84 -13.88 -6.62
N HIS A 121 3.35 -12.75 -6.08
CA HIS A 121 3.29 -11.51 -6.86
C HIS A 121 4.64 -11.08 -7.43
N ARG A 122 5.73 -11.35 -6.70
CA ARG A 122 7.10 -11.04 -7.13
C ARG A 122 7.51 -11.90 -8.31
N ASP A 123 7.25 -13.20 -8.26
CA ASP A 123 7.56 -14.13 -9.36
C ASP A 123 6.83 -13.75 -10.65
N LEU A 124 5.55 -13.37 -10.52
CA LEU A 124 4.73 -12.91 -11.64
C LEU A 124 5.29 -11.59 -12.24
N GLY A 125 5.68 -10.64 -11.38
CA GLY A 125 6.27 -9.37 -11.82
C GLY A 125 7.63 -9.56 -12.51
N ASP A 126 8.50 -10.40 -11.95
CA ASP A 126 9.80 -10.70 -12.52
C ASP A 126 9.69 -11.41 -13.88
N ARG A 127 8.68 -12.27 -14.06
CA ARG A 127 8.40 -12.89 -15.36
C ARG A 127 7.99 -11.87 -16.40
N LEU A 128 7.08 -10.95 -16.07
CA LEU A 128 6.69 -9.87 -16.97
C LEU A 128 7.92 -9.06 -17.39
N LEU A 129 8.78 -8.69 -16.43
CA LEU A 129 10.00 -7.93 -16.73
C LEU A 129 11.00 -8.72 -17.58
N ARG A 130 11.13 -10.04 -17.37
CA ARG A 130 11.98 -10.90 -18.20
C ARG A 130 11.49 -10.97 -19.64
N GLN A 131 10.18 -11.13 -19.85
CA GLN A 131 9.57 -11.14 -21.18
C GLN A 131 9.73 -9.79 -21.88
N ALA A 132 9.52 -8.70 -21.15
CA ALA A 132 9.57 -7.35 -21.72
C ALA A 132 10.96 -6.88 -22.20
N ARG A 133 12.05 -7.56 -21.83
CA ARG A 133 13.43 -7.19 -22.23
C ARG A 133 13.67 -7.24 -23.74
N GLN A 134 12.93 -8.09 -24.45
CA GLN A 134 13.06 -8.27 -25.90
C GLN A 134 11.87 -7.68 -26.67
N GLU A 135 10.93 -7.07 -25.98
CA GLU A 135 9.69 -6.56 -26.54
C GLU A 135 9.74 -5.06 -26.79
N THR A 136 8.90 -4.62 -27.73
CA THR A 136 8.60 -3.21 -27.92
C THR A 136 7.77 -2.69 -26.74
N PHE A 137 7.80 -1.38 -26.53
CA PHE A 137 7.07 -0.73 -25.46
C PHE A 137 5.55 -0.96 -25.59
N VAL A 138 5.00 -1.01 -26.80
CA VAL A 138 3.58 -1.36 -26.99
C VAL A 138 3.25 -2.78 -26.53
N SER A 139 4.10 -3.77 -26.83
CA SER A 139 3.91 -5.15 -26.38
C SER A 139 4.00 -5.24 -24.85
N PHE A 140 4.97 -4.55 -24.25
CA PHE A 140 5.05 -4.43 -22.79
C PHE A 140 3.76 -3.84 -22.20
N LYS A 141 3.19 -2.77 -22.78
CA LYS A 141 1.95 -2.17 -22.28
C LYS A 141 0.76 -3.13 -22.30
N ARG A 142 0.64 -3.94 -23.36
CA ARG A 142 -0.40 -4.99 -23.47
C ARG A 142 -0.21 -6.07 -22.41
N ASN A 143 1.03 -6.55 -22.25
CA ASN A 143 1.35 -7.56 -21.24
C ASN A 143 1.15 -7.04 -19.81
N LEU A 144 1.49 -5.77 -19.57
CA LEU A 144 1.24 -5.07 -18.32
C LEU A 144 -0.24 -4.94 -18.01
N TYR A 145 -1.08 -4.61 -19.00
CA TYR A 145 -2.53 -4.58 -18.85
C TYR A 145 -3.06 -5.96 -18.40
N SER A 146 -2.71 -7.03 -19.12
CA SER A 146 -3.12 -8.40 -18.77
C SER A 146 -2.64 -8.80 -17.37
N TYR A 147 -1.39 -8.45 -17.03
CA TYR A 147 -0.84 -8.67 -15.71
C TYR A 147 -1.68 -7.96 -14.62
N LEU A 148 -2.04 -6.69 -14.79
CA LEU A 148 -2.82 -5.96 -13.79
C LEU A 148 -4.27 -6.47 -13.70
N MET A 149 -4.87 -6.86 -14.82
CA MET A 149 -6.25 -7.37 -14.85
C MET A 149 -6.39 -8.77 -14.25
N ALA A 150 -5.32 -9.56 -14.18
CA ALA A 150 -5.37 -10.91 -13.62
C ALA A 150 -5.82 -10.98 -12.15
N SER A 151 -5.71 -9.89 -11.37
CA SER A 151 -6.21 -9.82 -9.98
C SER A 151 -7.64 -9.25 -9.86
N ILE A 152 -8.27 -8.88 -10.97
CA ILE A 152 -9.56 -8.21 -10.97
C ILE A 152 -10.63 -9.19 -11.43
N PRO A 153 -11.73 -9.37 -10.68
CA PRO A 153 -12.82 -10.22 -11.13
C PRO A 153 -13.43 -9.66 -12.42
N ASN A 154 -13.60 -10.51 -13.44
CA ASN A 154 -14.22 -10.13 -14.71
C ASN A 154 -15.75 -10.01 -14.55
N ASN A 155 -16.20 -8.90 -14.00
CA ASN A 155 -17.61 -8.58 -13.79
C ASN A 155 -17.98 -7.20 -14.32
N ALA A 156 -19.28 -6.91 -14.41
CA ALA A 156 -19.78 -5.64 -14.96
C ALA A 156 -19.20 -4.41 -14.25
N SER A 157 -18.95 -4.47 -12.93
CA SER A 157 -18.38 -3.34 -12.18
C SER A 157 -16.91 -3.06 -12.53
N SER A 158 -16.16 -4.08 -12.98
CA SER A 158 -14.75 -3.95 -13.39
C SER A 158 -14.57 -3.50 -14.85
N GLN A 159 -15.58 -3.67 -15.72
CA GLN A 159 -15.45 -3.42 -17.16
C GLN A 159 -15.10 -1.97 -17.50
N SER A 160 -15.75 -1.01 -16.84
CA SER A 160 -15.48 0.42 -17.04
C SER A 160 -14.03 0.76 -16.66
N PHE A 161 -13.55 0.24 -15.53
CA PHE A 161 -12.16 0.42 -15.12
C PHE A 161 -11.18 -0.21 -16.10
N SER A 162 -11.46 -1.44 -16.53
CA SER A 162 -10.66 -2.20 -17.48
C SER A 162 -10.47 -1.43 -18.80
N HIS A 163 -11.56 -0.92 -19.36
CA HIS A 163 -11.52 -0.07 -20.57
C HIS A 163 -10.71 1.21 -20.34
N GLN A 164 -10.94 1.92 -19.23
CA GLN A 164 -10.20 3.14 -18.92
C GLN A 164 -8.70 2.89 -18.74
N LEU A 165 -8.32 1.78 -18.10
CA LEU A 165 -6.91 1.42 -17.94
C LEU A 165 -6.28 1.07 -19.28
N HIS A 166 -6.97 0.29 -20.11
CA HIS A 166 -6.49 -0.06 -21.45
C HIS A 166 -6.22 1.19 -22.29
N GLN A 167 -7.20 2.11 -22.36
CA GLN A 167 -7.07 3.37 -23.07
C GLN A 167 -5.94 4.24 -22.52
N SER A 168 -5.84 4.33 -21.18
CA SER A 168 -4.80 5.09 -20.49
C SER A 168 -3.39 4.57 -20.81
N LEU A 169 -3.22 3.25 -20.92
CA LEU A 169 -1.94 2.64 -21.32
C LEU A 169 -1.67 2.84 -22.81
N GLU A 170 -2.63 2.56 -23.69
CA GLU A 170 -2.49 2.74 -25.14
C GLU A 170 -2.01 4.16 -25.49
N GLN A 171 -2.65 5.19 -24.91
CA GLN A 171 -2.33 6.60 -25.15
C GLN A 171 -1.00 7.06 -24.51
N PHE A 172 -0.58 6.44 -23.40
CA PHE A 172 0.60 6.89 -22.67
C PHE A 172 1.88 6.63 -23.46
N LEU A 173 2.61 7.72 -23.78
CA LEU A 173 3.87 7.71 -24.54
C LEU A 173 3.75 6.89 -25.85
N ALA A 174 2.66 7.08 -26.58
CA ALA A 174 2.38 6.35 -27.82
C ALA A 174 3.46 6.54 -28.90
N ASP A 175 4.10 7.71 -28.91
CA ASP A 175 5.26 8.04 -29.75
C ASP A 175 6.50 7.17 -29.46
N GLN A 176 6.58 6.60 -28.25
CA GLN A 176 7.67 5.72 -27.83
C GLN A 176 7.34 4.22 -28.03
N ASN A 177 6.19 3.88 -28.60
CA ASN A 177 5.70 2.49 -28.71
C ASN A 177 6.66 1.52 -29.42
N ALA A 178 7.40 2.00 -30.42
CA ALA A 178 8.35 1.20 -31.19
C ALA A 178 9.68 0.97 -30.46
N GLN A 179 9.96 1.73 -29.40
CA GLN A 179 11.20 1.58 -28.64
C GLN A 179 11.19 0.31 -27.81
N GLN A 180 12.38 -0.21 -27.49
CA GLN A 180 12.52 -1.26 -26.49
C GLN A 180 12.25 -0.71 -25.09
N LEU A 181 11.68 -1.56 -24.23
CA LEU A 181 11.48 -1.20 -22.83
C LEU A 181 12.83 -0.89 -22.17
N ASN A 182 12.93 0.29 -21.57
CA ASN A 182 14.07 0.69 -20.77
C ASN A 182 13.61 1.17 -19.38
N THR A 183 14.56 1.43 -18.49
CA THR A 183 14.27 1.85 -17.10
C THR A 183 13.48 3.16 -17.04
N PHE A 184 13.70 4.08 -17.97
CA PHE A 184 12.96 5.33 -18.05
C PHE A 184 11.48 5.07 -18.38
N LEU A 185 11.20 4.33 -19.45
CA LEU A 185 9.84 3.98 -19.87
C LEU A 185 9.09 3.20 -18.78
N LEU A 186 9.77 2.23 -18.13
CA LEU A 186 9.20 1.49 -17.00
C LEU A 186 8.82 2.43 -15.84
N THR A 187 9.76 3.27 -15.40
CA THR A 187 9.53 4.20 -14.27
C THR A 187 8.45 5.22 -14.60
N ALA A 188 8.44 5.76 -15.82
CA ALA A 188 7.43 6.69 -16.30
C ALA A 188 6.04 6.04 -16.33
N THR A 189 5.95 4.78 -16.75
CA THR A 189 4.71 4.00 -16.79
C THR A 189 4.19 3.72 -15.38
N CYS A 190 5.02 3.23 -14.46
CA CYS A 190 4.60 3.01 -13.06
C CYS A 190 4.14 4.31 -12.40
N ARG A 191 4.85 5.43 -12.64
CA ARG A 191 4.43 6.75 -12.16
C ARG A 191 3.08 7.16 -12.74
N HIS A 192 2.86 6.97 -14.05
CA HIS A 192 1.59 7.25 -14.73
C HIS A 192 0.45 6.44 -14.13
N LEU A 193 0.66 5.14 -13.90
CA LEU A 193 -0.34 4.27 -13.29
C LEU A 193 -0.74 4.72 -11.88
N PHE A 194 0.20 5.17 -11.04
CA PHE A 194 -0.19 5.73 -9.74
C PHE A 194 -0.97 7.04 -9.85
N LYS A 195 -0.68 7.87 -10.87
CA LYS A 195 -1.51 9.04 -11.16
C LYS A 195 -2.93 8.62 -11.55
N PHE A 196 -3.01 7.61 -12.40
CA PHE A 196 -4.25 7.08 -12.92
C PHE A 196 -5.10 6.46 -11.80
N LEU A 197 -4.51 5.64 -10.92
CA LEU A 197 -5.23 4.92 -9.88
C LEU A 197 -5.66 5.80 -8.69
N ILE A 198 -4.80 6.72 -8.23
CA ILE A 198 -4.99 7.40 -6.95
C ILE A 198 -5.54 8.82 -7.14
N VAL A 199 -4.72 9.73 -7.65
CA VAL A 199 -5.06 11.14 -7.88
C VAL A 199 -4.01 11.73 -8.81
N GLU A 200 -4.35 12.69 -9.66
CA GLU A 200 -3.44 13.24 -10.68
C GLU A 200 -2.40 14.23 -10.14
N GLY A 201 -2.76 15.07 -9.16
CA GLY A 201 -1.86 16.03 -8.54
C GLY A 201 -2.55 16.94 -7.53
N SER A 202 -1.82 17.89 -6.95
CA SER A 202 -2.35 18.85 -5.97
C SER A 202 -3.34 19.86 -6.58
N HIS A 203 -3.15 20.23 -7.85
CA HIS A 203 -4.03 21.15 -8.57
C HIS A 203 -5.29 20.48 -9.14
N ASN A 204 -5.23 19.16 -9.30
CA ASN A 204 -6.35 18.35 -9.74
C ASN A 204 -6.53 17.15 -8.79
N LEU A 205 -7.22 17.42 -7.68
CA LEU A 205 -7.59 16.39 -6.70
C LEU A 205 -8.81 15.58 -7.14
N GLU A 206 -9.14 15.49 -8.44
CA GLU A 206 -10.22 14.62 -8.91
C GLU A 206 -9.86 13.14 -8.68
N HIS A 207 -10.20 12.65 -7.49
CA HIS A 207 -10.05 11.27 -7.04
C HIS A 207 -11.35 10.47 -7.22
N LYS A 208 -12.30 10.98 -8.01
CA LYS A 208 -13.54 10.28 -8.38
C LYS A 208 -13.26 8.89 -8.94
N ARG A 209 -12.18 8.73 -9.73
CA ARG A 209 -11.76 7.42 -10.22
C ARG A 209 -11.38 6.48 -9.09
N LEU A 210 -10.60 6.94 -8.11
CA LEU A 210 -10.25 6.15 -6.93
C LEU A 210 -11.51 5.76 -6.15
N LEU A 211 -12.46 6.69 -5.93
CA LEU A 211 -13.71 6.37 -5.26
C LEU A 211 -14.50 5.31 -6.02
N ASN A 212 -14.66 5.47 -7.34
CA ASN A 212 -15.32 4.48 -8.19
C ASN A 212 -14.62 3.12 -8.15
N LEU A 213 -13.29 3.11 -8.14
CA LEU A 213 -12.48 1.90 -8.02
C LEU A 213 -12.69 1.21 -6.68
N VAL A 214 -12.64 1.96 -5.59
CA VAL A 214 -12.85 1.43 -4.25
C VAL A 214 -14.29 0.92 -4.08
N HIS A 215 -15.29 1.60 -4.65
CA HIS A 215 -16.67 1.13 -4.66
C HIS A 215 -16.87 -0.13 -5.50
N SER A 216 -16.21 -0.25 -6.66
CA SER A 216 -16.37 -1.38 -7.58
C SER A 216 -15.53 -2.60 -7.23
N LEU A 217 -14.32 -2.40 -6.68
CA LEU A 217 -13.32 -3.45 -6.47
C LEU A 217 -12.92 -3.65 -5.00
N ASN A 218 -13.34 -2.78 -4.07
CA ASN A 218 -12.92 -2.69 -2.67
C ASN A 218 -11.49 -2.12 -2.44
N PRO A 219 -11.18 -1.59 -1.23
CA PRO A 219 -9.87 -1.03 -0.90
C PRO A 219 -8.70 -2.03 -1.01
N PHE A 220 -8.95 -3.31 -0.73
CA PHE A 220 -7.92 -4.35 -0.77
C PHE A 220 -7.41 -4.54 -2.21
N THR A 221 -8.31 -4.69 -3.19
CA THR A 221 -7.93 -4.88 -4.60
C THR A 221 -7.15 -3.68 -5.13
N VAL A 222 -7.52 -2.45 -4.74
CA VAL A 222 -6.77 -1.24 -5.12
C VAL A 222 -5.35 -1.24 -4.52
N ALA A 223 -5.21 -1.66 -3.26
CA ALA A 223 -3.90 -1.81 -2.63
C ALA A 223 -3.07 -2.90 -3.32
N GLU A 224 -3.70 -4.02 -3.70
CA GLU A 224 -3.05 -5.11 -4.44
C GLU A 224 -2.53 -4.64 -5.80
N LEU A 225 -3.33 -3.88 -6.57
CA LEU A 225 -2.88 -3.27 -7.83
C LEU A 225 -1.68 -2.35 -7.62
N CYS A 226 -1.71 -1.52 -6.57
CA CYS A 226 -0.59 -0.65 -6.24
C CYS A 226 0.68 -1.46 -5.91
N LEU A 227 0.54 -2.53 -5.12
CA LEU A 227 1.63 -3.43 -4.79
C LEU A 227 2.23 -4.08 -6.05
N ARG A 228 1.38 -4.58 -6.96
CA ARG A 228 1.84 -5.18 -8.22
C ARG A 228 2.66 -4.21 -9.05
N ILE A 229 2.24 -2.95 -9.15
CA ILE A 229 2.99 -1.89 -9.84
C ILE A 229 4.32 -1.60 -9.13
N LEU A 230 4.32 -1.53 -7.79
CA LEU A 230 5.54 -1.33 -7.00
C LEU A 230 6.55 -2.46 -7.18
N LEU A 231 6.10 -3.71 -7.30
CA LEU A 231 6.99 -4.86 -7.51
C LEU A 231 7.68 -4.80 -8.87
N LEU A 232 7.04 -4.21 -9.90
CA LEU A 232 7.69 -3.98 -11.20
C LEU A 232 8.76 -2.89 -11.13
N CYS A 233 8.52 -1.83 -10.35
CA CYS A 233 9.47 -0.72 -10.22
C CYS A 233 9.49 -0.19 -8.77
N PRO A 234 10.30 -0.78 -7.88
CA PRO A 234 10.32 -0.35 -6.47
C PRO A 234 10.75 1.11 -6.30
N ARG A 235 11.57 1.64 -7.22
CA ARG A 235 11.98 3.05 -7.25
C ARG A 235 10.81 4.02 -7.40
N SER A 236 9.67 3.55 -7.91
CA SER A 236 8.46 4.35 -8.07
C SER A 236 7.65 4.52 -6.77
N GLN A 237 8.07 3.91 -5.66
CA GLN A 237 7.42 4.03 -4.35
C GLN A 237 7.19 5.49 -3.93
N CYS A 238 8.19 6.35 -4.11
CA CYS A 238 8.07 7.75 -3.73
C CYS A 238 6.94 8.47 -4.50
N HIS A 239 6.55 7.99 -5.68
CA HIS A 239 5.41 8.54 -6.42
C HIS A 239 4.09 8.12 -5.79
N LEU A 240 3.93 6.86 -5.40
CA LEU A 240 2.71 6.39 -4.72
C LEU A 240 2.54 7.08 -3.36
N ASP A 241 3.60 7.13 -2.54
CA ASP A 241 3.58 7.78 -1.22
C ASP A 241 3.17 9.26 -1.34
N LYS A 242 3.63 9.94 -2.39
CA LYS A 242 3.21 11.32 -2.68
C LYS A 242 1.72 11.43 -2.98
N ARG A 243 1.13 10.50 -3.73
CA ARG A 243 -0.31 10.52 -4.06
C ARG A 243 -1.17 10.19 -2.85
N LEU A 244 -0.77 9.19 -2.06
CA LEU A 244 -1.46 8.88 -0.81
C LEU A 244 -1.35 10.03 0.20
N ALA A 245 -0.21 10.72 0.27
CA ALA A 245 -0.04 11.90 1.11
C ALA A 245 -0.95 13.07 0.71
N LEU A 246 -1.16 13.30 -0.60
CA LEU A 246 -2.10 14.32 -1.08
C LEU A 246 -3.53 14.02 -0.60
N LEU A 247 -3.98 12.77 -0.74
CA LEU A 247 -5.30 12.36 -0.25
C LEU A 247 -5.39 12.41 1.28
N PHE A 248 -4.33 12.03 1.98
CA PHE A 248 -4.27 12.14 3.44
C PHE A 248 -4.42 13.59 3.91
N GLN A 249 -3.77 14.54 3.23
CA GLN A 249 -3.95 15.97 3.52
C GLN A 249 -5.38 16.43 3.22
N HIS A 250 -5.94 16.02 2.08
CA HIS A 250 -7.29 16.36 1.67
C HIS A 250 -8.34 15.92 2.70
N TYR A 251 -8.18 14.71 3.25
CA TYR A 251 -9.11 14.15 4.24
C TYR A 251 -8.69 14.33 5.70
N ALA A 252 -7.66 15.14 5.99
CA ALA A 252 -7.03 15.19 7.31
C ALA A 252 -8.03 15.48 8.46
N GLN A 253 -8.99 16.37 8.23
CA GLN A 253 -10.00 16.77 9.22
C GLN A 253 -11.27 15.91 9.19
N GLN A 254 -11.40 14.98 8.24
CA GLN A 254 -12.60 14.17 8.15
C GLN A 254 -12.70 13.17 9.31
N PRO A 255 -13.91 12.93 9.85
CA PRO A 255 -14.13 11.88 10.83
C PRO A 255 -13.75 10.51 10.26
N GLN A 256 -13.06 9.70 11.06
CA GLN A 256 -12.60 8.37 10.64
C GLN A 256 -13.75 7.47 10.14
N THR A 257 -14.95 7.64 10.67
CA THR A 257 -16.16 6.91 10.27
C THR A 257 -16.57 7.18 8.82
N GLU A 258 -16.38 8.40 8.33
CA GLU A 258 -16.82 8.84 6.99
C GLU A 258 -15.83 8.43 5.89
N ILE A 259 -14.58 8.15 6.25
CA ILE A 259 -13.49 7.81 5.32
C ILE A 259 -12.87 6.44 5.60
N THR A 260 -13.68 5.52 6.13
CA THR A 260 -13.25 4.16 6.49
C THR A 260 -12.57 3.43 5.32
N TRP A 261 -13.06 3.65 4.09
CA TRP A 261 -12.50 3.08 2.87
C TRP A 261 -11.03 3.47 2.66
N PHE A 262 -10.67 4.73 2.97
CA PHE A 262 -9.32 5.24 2.80
C PHE A 262 -8.41 4.76 3.91
N ILE A 263 -8.92 4.70 5.14
CA ILE A 263 -8.20 4.08 6.27
C ILE A 263 -7.86 2.62 5.94
N GLN A 264 -8.82 1.86 5.42
CA GLN A 264 -8.58 0.47 4.99
C GLN A 264 -7.52 0.40 3.89
N LEU A 265 -7.59 1.27 2.87
CA LEU A 265 -6.57 1.35 1.83
C LEU A 265 -5.17 1.61 2.43
N LEU A 266 -5.04 2.55 3.35
CA LEU A 266 -3.77 2.86 4.02
C LEU A 266 -3.26 1.71 4.87
N GLU A 267 -4.13 0.99 5.57
CA GLU A 267 -3.77 -0.19 6.37
C GLU A 267 -3.30 -1.35 5.48
N TYR A 268 -3.95 -1.59 4.34
CA TYR A 268 -3.49 -2.55 3.34
C TYR A 268 -2.15 -2.15 2.72
N MET A 269 -1.96 -0.87 2.39
CA MET A 269 -0.67 -0.38 1.90
C MET A 269 0.45 -0.52 2.93
N ASN A 270 0.17 -0.23 4.22
CA ASN A 270 1.13 -0.42 5.29
C ASN A 270 1.54 -1.90 5.43
N LEU A 271 0.57 -2.81 5.31
CA LEU A 271 0.80 -4.25 5.32
C LEU A 271 1.62 -4.71 4.10
N ALA A 272 1.28 -4.21 2.90
CA ALA A 272 2.04 -4.49 1.67
C ALA A 272 3.49 -4.02 1.81
N TYR A 273 3.74 -2.82 2.35
CA TYR A 273 5.09 -2.32 2.60
C TYR A 273 5.86 -3.15 3.62
N ALA A 274 5.20 -3.56 4.72
CA ALA A 274 5.84 -4.39 5.75
C ALA A 274 6.23 -5.77 5.20
N THR A 275 5.34 -6.39 4.42
CA THR A 275 5.50 -7.77 3.91
C THR A 275 6.40 -7.88 2.69
N GLN A 276 6.33 -6.94 1.75
CA GLN A 276 7.04 -7.05 0.46
C GLN A 276 8.34 -6.27 0.38
N PHE A 277 8.48 -5.24 1.21
CA PHE A 277 9.64 -4.35 1.19
C PHE A 277 10.29 -4.20 2.57
N GLY A 278 9.75 -4.88 3.59
CA GLY A 278 10.14 -4.74 4.99
C GLY A 278 10.94 -5.91 5.50
N GLN A 279 11.15 -5.94 6.81
CA GLN A 279 11.89 -7.00 7.49
C GLN A 279 10.97 -7.86 8.35
N VAL A 280 9.65 -7.83 8.09
CA VAL A 280 8.71 -8.65 8.83
C VAL A 280 9.06 -10.12 8.65
N ARG A 281 9.26 -10.81 9.78
CA ARG A 281 9.47 -12.25 9.81
C ARG A 281 8.14 -12.90 10.14
N LEU A 282 7.48 -13.39 9.12
CA LEU A 282 6.28 -14.20 9.28
C LEU A 282 6.70 -15.67 9.23
N PRO A 283 6.23 -16.53 10.16
CA PRO A 283 6.32 -17.98 9.96
C PRO A 283 5.67 -18.37 8.64
N HIS A 284 5.96 -19.56 8.09
CA HIS A 284 5.37 -20.04 6.85
C HIS A 284 3.85 -19.94 6.91
N TRP A 285 3.33 -18.86 6.35
CA TRP A 285 1.93 -18.53 6.39
C TRP A 285 1.27 -19.36 5.29
N GLN A 286 0.66 -20.46 5.70
CA GLN A 286 -0.16 -21.30 4.84
C GLN A 286 -1.59 -21.14 5.31
N SER A 287 -2.42 -20.50 4.51
CA SER A 287 -3.85 -20.53 4.76
C SER A 287 -4.36 -21.96 4.58
N HIS A 288 -5.15 -22.43 5.55
CA HIS A 288 -5.89 -23.70 5.42
C HIS A 288 -7.08 -23.60 4.44
N HIS A 289 -7.18 -22.53 3.66
CA HIS A 289 -8.22 -22.36 2.64
C HIS A 289 -7.62 -22.59 1.24
N GLN A 290 -7.67 -23.83 0.78
CA GLN A 290 -7.75 -24.12 -0.64
C GLN A 290 -9.01 -23.44 -1.19
N MET A 291 -8.89 -22.23 -1.72
CA MET A 291 -9.91 -21.71 -2.63
C MET A 291 -9.75 -22.45 -3.95
N GLY A 292 -10.83 -23.15 -4.32
CA GLY A 292 -10.92 -24.03 -5.47
C GLY A 292 -10.34 -23.38 -6.73
N GLN A 293 -9.60 -24.20 -7.46
CA GLN A 293 -9.27 -23.98 -8.85
C GLN A 293 -10.55 -23.60 -9.61
N MET A 294 -10.65 -22.36 -10.09
CA MET A 294 -11.54 -22.09 -11.22
C MET A 294 -10.75 -22.32 -12.51
N PRO A 295 -11.34 -23.04 -13.48
CA PRO A 295 -10.64 -23.47 -14.69
C PRO A 295 -10.44 -22.30 -15.65
N ILE A 296 -9.26 -22.27 -16.26
CA ILE A 296 -8.95 -21.42 -17.40
C ILE A 296 -9.68 -22.01 -18.60
N ALA A 297 -10.60 -21.26 -19.20
CA ALA A 297 -11.03 -21.52 -20.56
C ALA A 297 -9.88 -21.13 -21.50
N ALA A 298 -9.53 -22.07 -22.38
CA ALA A 298 -8.60 -21.91 -23.49
C ALA A 298 -9.06 -20.84 -24.49
#